data_AF-A0AAE8ZT24-F1
#
_entry.id   AF-A0AAE8ZT24-F1
#
_cell.length_a   1.000
_cell.length_b   1.000
_cell.length_c   1.000
_cell.angle_alpha   90.00
_cell.angle_beta   90.00
_cell.angle_gamma   90.00
#
_symmetry.space_group_name_H-M   'P 1'
#
loop_
_entity.id
_entity.type
_entity.pdbx_description
1 polymer ?
#
loop_
_entity_poly.entity_id
_entity_poly.type
_entity_poly.pdbx_seq_one_letter_code
_entity_poly.pdbx_strand_id
1 'polypeptide(L)'
;MEITKEDVRNYKETLRGMKGRKYSALAMHLITNETIYRVTMECAVKAIKILKKVISRGPCRYKLGSKTDNLVQLYKKIHDEYKDMILKMDIKMMPSKAEYLIECWLKKDAAQKAAQEHKDRKKERKAARVAAAVSRQSAGSPTNSYTQAIYSNIMKPRVEVTYENLPAFYCSDEIII
;
A
#
# COMPACT_ATOMS: atom_id res chain seq x y z
N MET A 1 32.13 32.46 16.24
CA MET A 1 31.42 31.41 15.50
C MET A 1 32.31 30.88 14.39
N GLU A 2 32.46 29.57 14.24
CA GLU A 2 33.30 28.96 13.20
C GLU A 2 32.42 28.18 12.22
N ILE A 3 32.64 28.38 10.92
CA ILE A 3 32.09 27.53 9.86
C ILE A 3 33.25 26.72 9.32
N THR A 4 33.17 25.41 9.47
CA THR A 4 34.17 24.48 8.96
C THR A 4 33.88 24.09 7.51
N LYS A 5 34.85 23.46 6.84
CA LYS A 5 34.62 22.86 5.51
C LYS A 5 33.54 21.76 5.56
N GLU A 6 33.47 21.05 6.68
CA GLU A 6 32.48 20.01 6.94
C GLU A 6 31.07 20.58 7.01
N ASP A 7 30.90 21.70 7.72
CA ASP A 7 29.61 22.38 7.81
C ASP A 7 29.12 22.80 6.42
N VAL A 8 30.01 23.32 5.57
CA VAL A 8 29.67 23.69 4.19
C VAL A 8 29.25 22.47 3.36
N ARG A 9 29.87 21.30 3.57
CA ARG A 9 29.48 20.04 2.94
C ARG A 9 28.07 19.62 3.39
N ASN A 10 27.82 19.63 4.70
CA ASN A 10 26.53 19.30 5.29
C ASN A 10 25.43 20.28 4.84
N TYR A 11 25.74 21.56 4.70
CA TYR A 11 24.81 22.57 4.18
C TYR A 11 24.46 22.32 2.72
N LYS A 12 25.40 21.89 1.88
CA LYS A 12 25.13 21.55 0.48
C LYS A 12 24.24 20.31 0.35
N GLU A 13 24.45 19.31 1.20
CA GLU A 13 23.59 18.13 1.27
C GLU A 13 22.18 18.50 1.74
N THR A 14 22.09 19.24 2.84
CA THR A 14 20.82 19.78 3.36
C THR A 14 20.07 20.57 2.28
N LEU A 15 20.76 21.43 1.53
CA LEU A 15 20.18 22.20 0.43
C LEU A 15 19.59 21.31 -0.66
N ARG A 16 20.22 20.18 -0.97
CA ARG A 16 19.70 19.20 -1.94
C ARG A 16 18.42 18.55 -1.40
N GLY A 17 18.44 18.12 -0.13
CA GLY A 17 17.25 17.57 0.54
C GLY A 17 16.07 18.53 0.56
N MET A 18 16.31 19.80 0.91
CA MET A 18 15.29 20.86 0.91
C MET A 18 14.67 21.08 -0.47
N LYS A 19 15.48 21.05 -1.55
CA LYS A 19 14.96 21.16 -2.91
C LYS A 19 14.04 19.98 -3.25
N GLY A 20 14.42 18.76 -2.88
CA GLY A 20 13.59 17.57 -3.07
C GLY A 20 12.25 17.68 -2.35
N ARG A 21 12.28 18.02 -1.06
CA ARG A 21 11.07 18.23 -0.25
C ARG A 21 10.18 19.36 -0.78
N LYS A 22 10.75 20.46 -1.28
CA LYS A 22 10.00 21.54 -1.95
C LYS A 22 9.21 21.02 -3.16
N TYR A 23 9.83 20.20 -4.00
CA TYR A 23 9.15 19.64 -5.17
C TYR A 23 8.08 18.62 -4.78
N SER A 24 8.32 17.82 -3.73
CA SER A 24 7.31 16.92 -3.17
C SER A 24 6.09 17.70 -2.65
N ALA A 25 6.31 18.79 -1.90
CA ALA A 25 5.21 19.66 -1.45
C ALA A 25 4.45 20.28 -2.63
N LEU A 26 5.16 20.75 -3.67
CA LEU A 26 4.52 21.28 -4.87
C LEU A 26 3.65 20.23 -5.57
N ALA A 27 4.17 19.02 -5.75
CA ALA A 27 3.42 17.93 -6.38
C ALA A 27 2.15 17.61 -5.58
N MET A 28 2.25 17.52 -4.26
CA MET A 28 1.08 17.28 -3.41
C MET A 28 0.08 18.44 -3.47
N HIS A 29 0.54 19.68 -3.48
CA HIS A 29 -0.34 20.83 -3.65
C HIS A 29 -1.09 20.79 -4.98
N LEU A 30 -0.46 20.37 -6.07
CA LEU A 30 -1.15 20.25 -7.36
C LEU A 30 -2.22 19.14 -7.37
N ILE A 31 -2.02 18.07 -6.59
CA ILE A 31 -2.97 16.95 -6.50
C ILE A 31 -4.14 17.28 -5.58
N THR A 32 -3.86 17.84 -4.40
CA THR A 32 -4.86 17.99 -3.33
C THR A 32 -5.38 19.41 -3.17
N ASN A 33 -4.67 20.41 -3.72
CA ASN A 33 -4.90 21.84 -3.53
C ASN A 33 -4.96 22.29 -2.06
N GLU A 34 -4.38 21.51 -1.13
CA GLU A 34 -4.42 21.85 0.28
C GLU A 34 -3.39 22.94 0.64
N THR A 35 -3.79 23.80 1.58
CA THR A 35 -2.98 24.94 2.04
C THR A 35 -1.68 24.51 2.73
N ILE A 36 -1.67 23.38 3.43
CA ILE A 36 -0.47 22.90 4.14
C ILE A 36 0.71 22.75 3.18
N TYR A 37 0.49 22.17 2.00
CA TYR A 37 1.54 21.99 1.00
C TYR A 37 2.04 23.32 0.40
N ARG A 38 1.14 24.29 0.21
CA ARG A 38 1.51 25.65 -0.22
C ARG A 38 2.42 26.33 0.82
N VAL A 39 2.02 26.30 2.09
CA VAL A 39 2.80 26.89 3.19
C VAL A 39 4.15 26.18 3.34
N THR A 40 4.19 24.84 3.24
CA THR A 40 5.45 24.08 3.26
C THR A 40 6.38 24.47 2.12
N MET A 41 5.85 24.66 0.92
CA MET A 41 6.63 25.13 -0.23
C MET A 41 7.24 26.52 0.04
N GLU A 42 6.43 27.47 0.54
CA GLU A 42 6.90 28.83 0.85
C GLU A 42 7.99 28.84 1.94
N CYS A 43 7.80 28.06 3.01
CA CYS A 43 8.80 27.86 4.06
C CYS A 43 10.10 27.28 3.49
N ALA A 44 10.00 26.24 2.63
CA ALA A 44 11.15 25.65 1.97
C ALA A 44 11.90 26.67 1.08
N VAL A 45 11.18 27.50 0.33
CA VAL A 45 11.80 28.56 -0.51
C VAL A 45 12.58 29.56 0.35
N LYS A 46 12.00 30.01 1.46
CA LYS A 46 12.66 30.92 2.41
C LYS A 46 13.94 30.30 3.01
N ALA A 47 13.84 29.05 3.50
CA ALA A 47 14.97 28.32 4.06
C ALA A 47 16.10 28.10 3.03
N ILE A 48 15.76 27.66 1.81
CA ILE A 48 16.70 27.48 0.70
C ILE A 48 17.44 28.77 0.38
N LYS A 49 16.74 29.90 0.32
CA LYS A 49 17.33 31.21 -0.01
C LYS A 49 18.39 31.60 1.02
N ILE A 50 18.12 31.38 2.29
CA ILE A 50 19.03 31.75 3.38
C ILE A 50 20.19 30.77 3.48
N LEU A 51 19.95 29.46 3.34
CA LEU A 51 21.00 28.45 3.34
C LEU A 51 22.02 28.69 2.21
N LYS A 52 21.55 29.06 1.00
CA LYS A 52 22.44 29.47 -0.09
C LYS A 52 23.35 30.64 0.29
N LYS A 53 22.83 31.63 1.02
CA LYS A 53 23.61 32.77 1.52
C LYS A 53 24.64 32.34 2.58
N VAL A 54 24.31 31.39 3.44
CA VAL A 54 25.26 30.84 4.42
C VAL A 54 26.40 30.11 3.69
N ILE A 55 26.06 29.25 2.72
CA ILE A 55 27.05 28.50 1.91
C ILE A 55 27.98 29.46 1.16
N SER A 56 27.45 30.56 0.60
CA SER A 56 28.27 31.52 -0.15
C SER A 56 29.30 32.27 0.69
N ARG A 57 29.15 32.30 2.02
CA ARG A 57 30.17 32.89 2.91
C ARG A 57 31.41 32.01 3.02
N GLY A 58 31.22 30.69 2.94
CA GLY A 58 32.32 29.73 3.00
C GLY A 58 32.90 29.54 4.41
N PRO A 59 33.91 28.65 4.53
CA PRO A 59 34.51 28.28 5.79
C PRO A 59 35.41 29.41 6.33
N CYS A 60 35.12 29.89 7.54
CA CYS A 60 35.91 30.91 8.21
C CYS A 60 35.52 30.99 9.69
N ARG A 61 36.38 31.62 10.49
CA ARG A 61 36.05 32.05 11.85
C ARG A 61 35.49 33.46 11.80
N TYR A 62 34.20 33.58 12.08
CA TYR A 62 33.50 34.86 12.12
C TYR A 62 33.43 35.39 13.54
N LYS A 63 33.65 36.70 13.67
CA LYS A 63 33.42 37.43 14.92
C LYS A 63 31.95 37.32 15.33
N LEU A 64 31.71 37.18 16.63
CA LEU A 64 30.36 37.22 17.20
C LEU A 64 29.72 38.59 16.91
N GLY A 65 28.42 38.58 16.59
CA GLY A 65 27.68 39.79 16.19
C GLY A 65 27.99 40.31 14.78
N SER A 66 28.87 39.64 14.02
CA SER A 66 29.10 39.98 12.62
C SER A 66 27.87 39.72 11.75
N LYS A 67 27.80 40.36 10.57
CA LYS A 67 26.74 40.11 9.58
C LYS A 67 26.59 38.61 9.25
N THR A 68 27.68 37.85 9.25
CA THR A 68 27.65 36.40 9.00
C THR A 68 27.12 35.63 10.20
N ASP A 69 27.53 35.98 11.42
CA ASP A 69 27.02 35.36 12.65
C ASP A 69 25.50 35.51 12.74
N ASN A 70 24.99 36.73 12.53
CA ASN A 70 23.55 37.02 12.48
C ASN A 70 22.85 36.24 11.36
N LEU A 71 23.49 36.08 10.20
CA LEU A 71 22.94 35.29 9.09
C LEU A 71 22.81 33.81 9.46
N VAL A 72 23.78 33.23 10.17
CA VAL A 72 23.67 31.82 10.56
C VAL A 72 22.67 31.62 11.70
N GLN A 73 22.56 32.56 12.64
CA GLN A 73 21.49 32.53 13.64
C GLN A 73 20.11 32.61 12.99
N LEU A 74 19.93 33.50 12.01
CA LEU A 74 18.71 33.59 11.21
C LEU A 74 18.43 32.29 10.45
N TYR A 75 19.46 31.68 9.86
CA TYR A 75 19.33 30.38 9.21
C TYR A 75 18.83 29.31 10.18
N LYS A 76 19.41 29.21 11.39
CA LYS A 76 19.00 28.22 12.39
C LYS A 76 17.52 28.35 12.71
N LYS A 77 17.05 29.57 13.02
CA LYS A 77 15.64 29.84 13.29
C LYS A 77 14.72 29.38 12.14
N ILE A 78 15.04 29.78 10.91
CA ILE A 78 14.20 29.45 9.75
C ILE A 78 14.31 27.96 9.38
N HIS A 79 15.45 27.34 9.66
CA HIS A 79 15.62 25.90 9.47
C HIS A 79 14.77 25.09 10.44
N ASP A 80 14.63 25.54 11.69
CA ASP A 80 13.77 24.89 12.68
C ASP A 80 12.28 25.05 12.31
N GLU A 81 11.86 26.24 11.87
CA GLU A 81 10.52 26.47 11.30
C GLU A 81 10.25 25.57 10.09
N TYR A 82 11.24 25.40 9.21
CA TYR A 82 11.16 24.49 8.07
C TYR A 82 10.99 23.03 8.51
N LYS A 83 11.77 22.56 9.50
CA LYS A 83 11.67 21.18 10.00
C LYS A 83 10.29 20.90 10.59
N ASP A 84 9.77 21.81 11.38
CA ASP A 84 8.42 21.71 11.94
C ASP A 84 7.35 21.61 10.84
N MET A 85 7.47 22.44 9.80
CA MET A 85 6.53 22.40 8.67
C MET A 85 6.62 21.11 7.85
N ILE A 86 7.83 20.56 7.67
CA ILE A 86 8.01 19.26 7.03
C ILE A 86 7.40 18.14 7.87
N LEU A 87 7.57 18.17 9.19
CA LEU A 87 6.96 17.17 10.07
C LEU A 87 5.43 17.21 9.96
N LYS A 88 4.82 18.41 9.94
CA LYS A 88 3.37 18.58 9.75
C LYS A 88 2.91 18.03 8.40
N MET A 89 3.68 18.28 7.34
CA MET A 89 3.42 17.71 6.02
C MET A 89 3.50 16.18 6.05
N ASP A 90 4.52 15.61 6.70
CA ASP A 90 4.73 14.16 6.77
C ASP A 90 3.60 13.47 7.56
N ILE A 91 3.14 14.07 8.66
CA ILE A 91 1.97 13.60 9.42
C ILE A 91 0.71 13.61 8.54
N LYS A 92 0.50 14.66 7.76
CA LYS A 92 -0.66 14.76 6.87
C LYS A 92 -0.61 13.76 5.72
N MET A 93 0.59 13.41 5.25
CA MET A 93 0.81 12.41 4.21
C MET A 93 0.63 10.97 4.70
N MET A 94 0.64 10.74 6.02
CA MET A 94 0.40 9.40 6.55
C MET A 94 -1.08 9.02 6.41
N PRO A 95 -1.38 7.82 5.88
CA PRO A 95 -2.75 7.35 5.81
C PRO A 95 -3.31 7.22 7.22
N SER A 96 -4.53 7.70 7.41
CA SER A 96 -5.24 7.52 8.67
C SER A 96 -5.48 6.02 8.93
N LYS A 97 -5.63 5.65 10.21
CA LYS A 97 -5.99 4.27 10.60
C LYS A 97 -7.26 3.79 9.88
N ALA A 98 -8.20 4.71 9.63
CA ALA A 98 -9.43 4.43 8.89
C ALA A 98 -9.15 4.14 7.40
N GLU A 99 -8.35 4.97 6.72
CA GLU A 99 -7.97 4.74 5.32
C GLU A 99 -7.23 3.43 5.13
N TYR A 100 -6.34 3.08 6.07
CA TYR A 100 -5.67 1.78 6.06
C TYR A 100 -6.66 0.60 6.15
N LEU A 101 -7.64 0.67 7.05
CA LEU A 101 -8.67 -0.36 7.20
C LEU A 101 -9.56 -0.45 5.95
N ILE A 102 -9.91 0.69 5.35
CA ILE A 102 -10.66 0.75 4.09
C ILE A 102 -9.87 0.06 2.98
N GLU A 103 -8.57 0.35 2.86
CA GLU A 103 -7.70 -0.28 1.86
C GLU A 103 -7.61 -1.80 2.07
N CYS A 104 -7.49 -2.25 3.32
CA CYS A 104 -7.54 -3.68 3.65
C CYS A 104 -8.87 -4.33 3.27
N TRP A 105 -10.01 -3.66 3.49
CA TRP A 105 -11.32 -4.17 3.09
C TRP A 105 -11.47 -4.26 1.58
N LEU A 106 -11.05 -3.22 0.85
CA LEU A 106 -11.07 -3.21 -0.62
C LEU A 106 -10.24 -4.35 -1.21
N LYS A 107 -9.05 -4.62 -0.64
CA LYS A 107 -8.20 -5.75 -1.06
C LYS A 107 -8.87 -7.11 -0.79
N LYS A 108 -9.53 -7.27 0.36
CA LYS A 108 -10.26 -8.50 0.70
C LYS A 108 -11.45 -8.71 -0.23
N ASP A 109 -12.22 -7.67 -0.50
CA ASP A 109 -13.39 -7.73 -1.38
C ASP A 109 -12.98 -8.09 -2.83
N ALA A 110 -11.93 -7.44 -3.34
CA ALA A 110 -11.36 -7.76 -4.65
C ALA A 110 -10.89 -9.23 -4.75
N ALA A 111 -10.23 -9.75 -3.71
CA ALA A 111 -9.78 -11.14 -3.66
C ALA A 111 -10.96 -12.13 -3.62
N GLN A 112 -12.01 -11.82 -2.85
CA GLN A 112 -13.22 -12.64 -2.78
C GLN A 112 -13.96 -12.67 -4.12
N LYS A 113 -14.09 -11.51 -4.79
CA LYS A 113 -14.70 -11.41 -6.12
C LYS A 113 -13.94 -12.22 -7.16
N ALA A 114 -12.61 -12.13 -7.18
CA ALA A 114 -11.76 -12.92 -8.09
C ALA A 114 -11.88 -14.44 -7.82
N ALA A 115 -11.97 -14.85 -6.55
CA ALA A 115 -12.16 -16.25 -6.19
C ALA A 115 -13.55 -16.77 -6.62
N GLN A 116 -14.58 -15.93 -6.51
CA GLN A 116 -15.94 -16.28 -6.90
C GLN A 116 -16.06 -16.40 -8.43
N GLU A 117 -15.51 -15.45 -9.19
CA GLU A 117 -15.46 -15.51 -10.65
C GLU A 117 -14.72 -16.78 -11.14
N HIS A 118 -13.63 -17.15 -10.47
CA HIS A 118 -12.93 -18.40 -10.78
C HIS A 118 -13.81 -19.64 -10.53
N LYS A 119 -14.57 -19.67 -9.44
CA LYS A 119 -15.51 -20.76 -9.14
C LYS A 119 -16.63 -20.84 -10.18
N ASP A 120 -17.19 -19.70 -10.56
CA ASP A 120 -18.32 -19.65 -11.50
C ASP A 120 -17.87 -20.02 -12.92
N ARG A 121 -16.70 -19.54 -13.37
CA ARG A 121 -16.06 -20.00 -14.62
C ARG A 121 -15.79 -21.51 -14.62
N LYS A 122 -15.43 -22.09 -13.47
CA LYS A 122 -15.24 -23.55 -13.34
C LYS A 122 -16.57 -24.31 -13.48
N LYS A 123 -17.67 -23.77 -12.93
CA LYS A 123 -19.01 -24.35 -13.08
C LYS A 123 -19.48 -24.29 -14.54
N GLU A 124 -19.32 -23.15 -15.20
CA GLU A 124 -19.66 -22.98 -16.62
C GLU A 124 -18.91 -23.97 -17.51
N ARG A 125 -17.59 -24.13 -17.32
CA ARG A 125 -16.79 -25.13 -18.05
C ARG A 125 -17.33 -26.56 -17.83
N LYS A 126 -17.76 -26.89 -16.61
CA LYS A 126 -18.33 -28.21 -16.31
C LYS A 126 -19.71 -28.37 -16.97
N ALA A 127 -20.56 -27.36 -16.91
CA ALA A 127 -21.88 -27.36 -17.56
C ALA A 127 -21.76 -27.46 -19.08
N ALA A 128 -20.85 -26.73 -19.71
CA ALA A 128 -20.57 -26.81 -21.14
C ALA A 128 -20.08 -28.20 -21.57
N ARG A 129 -19.22 -28.85 -20.77
CA ARG A 129 -18.79 -30.24 -21.03
C ARG A 129 -19.96 -31.23 -20.95
N VAL A 130 -20.84 -31.06 -19.96
CA VAL A 130 -22.04 -31.91 -19.82
C VAL A 130 -23.00 -31.68 -20.98
N ALA A 131 -23.27 -30.43 -21.37
CA ALA A 131 -24.13 -30.11 -22.53
C ALA A 131 -23.54 -30.64 -23.85
N ALA A 132 -22.22 -30.56 -24.04
CA ALA A 132 -21.53 -31.15 -25.18
C ALA A 132 -21.60 -32.70 -25.20
N ALA A 133 -21.61 -33.35 -24.02
CA ALA A 133 -21.78 -34.80 -23.93
C ALA A 133 -23.23 -35.23 -24.23
N VAL A 134 -24.22 -34.48 -23.72
CA VAL A 134 -25.65 -34.75 -23.97
C VAL A 134 -26.02 -34.54 -25.44
N SER A 135 -25.53 -33.47 -26.08
CA SER A 135 -25.75 -33.22 -27.51
C SER A 135 -25.11 -34.26 -28.43
N ARG A 136 -23.99 -34.87 -28.03
CA ARG A 136 -23.39 -36.01 -28.74
C ARG A 136 -24.20 -37.30 -28.61
N GLN A 137 -24.98 -37.47 -27.55
CA GLN A 137 -25.85 -38.62 -27.36
C GLN A 137 -27.19 -38.51 -28.11
N SER A 138 -27.69 -37.29 -28.33
CA SER A 138 -28.91 -37.06 -29.13
C SER A 138 -28.66 -37.13 -30.65
N ALA A 139 -27.41 -37.02 -31.10
CA ALA A 139 -26.99 -37.22 -32.49
C ALA A 139 -26.61 -38.71 -32.77
N GLY A 140 -27.59 -39.62 -32.66
CA GLY A 140 -27.63 -40.93 -33.32
C GLY A 140 -26.40 -41.88 -33.30
N SER A 141 -26.47 -42.87 -32.38
CA SER A 141 -26.05 -44.30 -32.52
C SER A 141 -24.58 -44.73 -32.23
N PRO A 142 -24.29 -45.98 -31.80
CA PRO A 142 -25.03 -46.91 -30.93
C PRO A 142 -24.34 -47.12 -29.56
N THR A 143 -25.09 -47.70 -28.63
CA THR A 143 -24.73 -48.03 -27.24
C THR A 143 -23.42 -48.81 -27.09
N ASN A 144 -22.41 -48.17 -26.49
CA ASN A 144 -21.25 -48.86 -25.92
C ASN A 144 -21.40 -48.90 -24.39
N SER A 145 -21.48 -50.11 -23.82
CA SER A 145 -21.76 -50.39 -22.40
C SER A 145 -20.85 -49.63 -21.42
N TYR A 146 -19.65 -49.26 -21.87
CA TYR A 146 -18.71 -48.46 -21.08
C TYR A 146 -19.23 -47.06 -20.74
N THR A 147 -20.04 -46.45 -21.63
CA THR A 147 -20.59 -45.10 -21.38
C THR A 147 -21.75 -45.11 -20.40
N GLN A 148 -22.57 -46.17 -20.34
CA GLN A 148 -23.65 -46.27 -19.34
C GLN A 148 -23.12 -46.35 -17.89
N ALA A 149 -21.98 -47.01 -17.67
CA ALA A 149 -21.36 -47.15 -16.35
C ALA A 149 -20.81 -45.82 -15.79
N ILE A 150 -20.42 -44.90 -16.67
CA ILE A 150 -19.97 -43.56 -16.27
C ILE A 150 -21.18 -42.69 -15.90
N TYR A 151 -22.29 -42.81 -16.64
CA TYR A 151 -23.52 -42.06 -16.37
C TYR A 151 -24.21 -42.46 -15.06
N SER A 152 -24.20 -43.74 -14.69
CA SER A 152 -24.79 -44.22 -13.42
C SER A 152 -24.03 -43.75 -12.17
N ASN A 153 -22.74 -43.44 -12.28
CA ASN A 153 -21.94 -42.91 -11.16
C ASN A 153 -22.03 -41.38 -11.00
N ILE A 154 -22.34 -40.65 -12.07
CA ILE A 154 -22.45 -39.18 -12.04
C ILE A 154 -23.85 -38.72 -11.60
N MET A 155 -24.89 -39.51 -11.90
CA MET A 155 -26.29 -39.21 -11.61
C MET A 155 -26.79 -39.78 -10.26
N LYS A 156 -25.94 -40.43 -9.46
CA LYS A 156 -26.33 -40.81 -8.09
C LYS A 156 -26.68 -39.54 -7.31
N PRO A 157 -27.89 -39.42 -6.74
CA PRO A 157 -28.18 -38.34 -5.83
C PRO A 157 -27.11 -38.39 -4.73
N ARG A 158 -26.47 -37.25 -4.49
CA ARG A 158 -25.56 -37.11 -3.36
C ARG A 158 -26.42 -37.32 -2.13
N VAL A 159 -26.32 -38.49 -1.50
CA VAL A 159 -26.92 -38.74 -0.20
C VAL A 159 -26.33 -37.68 0.73
N GLU A 160 -27.16 -36.72 1.13
CA GLU A 160 -26.81 -35.82 2.20
C GLU A 160 -26.65 -36.67 3.45
N VAL A 161 -25.45 -36.66 4.02
CA VAL A 161 -25.21 -37.31 5.30
C VAL A 161 -25.93 -36.45 6.34
N THR A 162 -27.17 -36.80 6.63
CA THR A 162 -27.85 -36.36 7.85
C THR A 162 -27.24 -37.13 9.02
N TYR A 163 -27.12 -36.47 10.18
CA TYR A 163 -26.49 -36.99 11.40
C TYR A 163 -27.11 -38.31 11.94
N GLU A 164 -28.17 -38.81 11.31
CA GLU A 164 -28.91 -40.01 11.73
C GLU A 164 -28.37 -41.32 11.12
N ASN A 165 -27.38 -41.27 10.22
CA ASN A 165 -26.79 -42.46 9.57
C ASN A 165 -25.27 -42.60 9.80
N LEU A 166 -24.77 -42.15 10.95
CA LEU A 166 -23.44 -42.55 11.42
C LEU A 166 -23.53 -43.94 12.07
N PRO A 167 -22.63 -44.88 11.78
CA PRO A 167 -22.49 -46.05 12.64
C PRO A 167 -22.22 -45.55 14.06
N ALA A 168 -22.98 -46.06 15.03
CA ALA A 168 -22.77 -45.77 16.44
C ALA A 168 -21.32 -46.10 16.79
N PHE A 169 -20.48 -45.08 16.90
CA PHE A 169 -19.19 -45.20 17.55
C PHE A 169 -19.50 -45.42 19.02
N TYR A 170 -19.32 -46.65 19.48
CA TYR A 170 -19.17 -46.92 20.90
C TYR A 170 -18.04 -46.02 21.41
N CYS A 171 -18.41 -45.03 22.22
CA CYS A 171 -17.49 -44.32 23.08
C CYS A 171 -17.12 -45.29 24.19
N SER A 172 -16.00 -46.00 24.02
CA SER A 172 -15.38 -46.69 25.14
C SER A 172 -14.60 -45.63 25.91
N ASP A 173 -15.10 -45.30 27.09
CA ASP A 173 -14.40 -44.55 28.11
C ASP A 173 -13.13 -45.30 28.51
N GLU A 174 -11.97 -44.83 28.07
CA GLU A 174 -10.71 -45.09 28.77
C GLU A 174 -10.00 -43.76 29.00
N ILE A 175 -10.32 -43.19 30.17
CA ILE A 175 -9.44 -42.26 30.88
C ILE A 175 -8.22 -43.10 31.30
N ILE A 176 -7.06 -42.83 30.71
CA ILE A 176 -5.79 -43.23 31.31
C ILE A 176 -5.22 -42.00 32.00
N ILE A 177 -5.20 -42.09 33.33
CA ILE A 177 -4.53 -41.21 34.30
C ILE A 177 -3.02 -41.33 34.13
#